data_AF-A0A077LU92-F1
#
_entry.id   AF-A0A077LU92-F1
#
_cell.length_a   1.000
_cell.length_b   1.000
_cell.length_c   1.000
_cell.angle_alpha   90.00
_cell.angle_beta   90.00
_cell.angle_gamma   90.00
#
_symmetry.space_group_name_H-M   'P 1'
#
loop_
_entity.id
_entity.type
_entity.pdbx_description
1 polymer ?
#
loop_
_entity_poly.entity_id
_entity_poly.type
_entity_poly.pdbx_seq_one_letter_code
_entity_poly.pdbx_strand_id
1 'polypeptide(L)'
;MRIDLQAAAHETIASETAKCLPREAGGILLGYREDSNVVVTHALTVGGHGSTTDRYVRDDVRANAALAEFLAQRADDDPVGYVGEWHNHPAPSGPSPTDHAAMRAIAKVSHSPIALLVYARGKGDEFFGLIAGRGRLGRTVTRKATVSLPPPRFESLGPLPDGAVRGDGPVFISYRQSDGTPQAESLEDLLRAAGLVVWRDRTDLRPGTTTDRLEQALTTGLSAGVLVVTPDIADSDIVRERELPRLLQLDADPAFSLCIANKVARVGSESKCDYDAPDRLLRLAPARTLADKKQANMLEPSGEVEIARDLLMHRIEQRKPVIREESRDFTIRVQSRPAPFAIDADEDDLHIRVKPSDDGRLPSQAGLELLRTTLPLISDAVFAAGAKCIRISGGAHLSVGLALGAALPETKFGNAVVLDVKDNAWRSIAPDDDPYSTNLTIETVQVEHDEAPETEPRVAIFVTLTSEPDRTAFERLVTESADRFTAAEVVSVAGSERIDPREAARLSAAVAQQIKRLSASQGRAEVHLAFHGPYTMAILVGRHLNTLQTVVYEWDGNANGGPRYKPVITLDPGVTHGPITDVLA
;
A
#
# COMPACT_ATOMS: atom_id res chain seq x y z
N MET A 1 15.48 42.57 23.66
CA MET A 1 15.63 42.29 22.22
C MET A 1 15.04 40.93 21.97
N ARG A 2 14.16 40.85 20.99
CA ARG A 2 13.36 39.67 20.68
C ARG A 2 13.62 39.26 19.23
N ILE A 3 13.59 37.96 18.98
CA ILE A 3 13.55 37.39 17.63
C ILE A 3 12.16 36.80 17.45
N ASP A 4 11.40 37.32 16.49
CA ASP A 4 10.07 36.82 16.14
C ASP A 4 10.21 35.87 14.95
N LEU A 5 10.12 34.56 15.22
CA LEU A 5 10.27 33.52 14.22
C LEU A 5 8.89 33.19 13.62
N GLN A 6 8.73 33.39 12.31
CA GLN A 6 7.51 33.04 11.61
C GLN A 6 7.47 31.56 11.21
N ALA A 7 6.27 31.05 10.92
CA ALA A 7 6.01 29.64 10.62
C ALA A 7 6.86 29.08 9.49
N ALA A 8 7.03 29.81 8.38
CA ALA A 8 7.83 29.33 7.25
C ALA A 8 9.30 29.12 7.64
N ALA A 9 9.92 30.10 8.30
CA ALA A 9 11.29 29.98 8.79
C ALA A 9 11.45 28.87 9.85
N HIS A 10 10.50 28.76 10.78
CA HIS A 10 10.48 27.68 11.78
C HIS A 10 10.50 26.31 11.11
N GLU A 11 9.59 26.08 10.16
CA GLU A 11 9.47 24.79 9.49
C GLU A 11 10.70 24.44 8.67
N THR A 12 11.28 25.40 7.94
CA THR A 12 12.53 25.15 7.21
C THR A 12 13.65 24.71 8.14
N ILE A 13 13.87 25.40 9.26
CA ILE A 13 14.94 25.07 10.21
C ILE A 13 14.68 23.71 10.87
N ALA A 14 13.45 23.47 11.33
CA ALA A 14 13.11 22.26 12.07
C ALA A 14 13.15 21.01 11.17
N SER A 15 12.66 21.10 9.93
CA SER A 15 12.72 19.99 8.97
C SER A 15 14.13 19.68 8.52
N GLU A 16 14.94 20.70 8.17
CA GLU A 16 16.33 20.48 7.77
C GLU A 16 17.14 19.84 8.90
N THR A 17 16.92 20.31 10.14
CA THR A 17 17.54 19.70 11.32
C THR A 17 17.16 18.22 11.44
N ALA A 18 15.88 17.88 11.27
CA ALA A 18 15.43 16.50 11.34
C ALA A 18 16.09 15.60 10.27
N LYS A 19 16.33 16.13 9.07
CA LYS A 19 16.99 15.42 7.97
C LYS A 19 18.49 15.21 8.21
N CYS A 20 19.19 16.22 8.73
CA CYS A 20 20.65 16.21 8.84
C CYS A 20 21.20 15.57 10.12
N LEU A 21 20.38 15.43 11.16
CA LEU A 21 20.81 14.81 12.41
C LEU A 21 21.40 13.40 12.16
N PRO A 22 22.54 13.05 12.81
CA PRO A 22 23.17 13.76 13.94
C PRO A 22 24.20 14.84 13.55
N ARG A 23 24.27 15.29 12.29
CA ARG A 23 25.20 16.35 11.87
C ARG A 23 24.58 17.74 12.06
N GLU A 24 25.46 18.73 12.15
CA GLU A 24 25.07 20.13 12.05
C GLU A 24 24.79 20.52 10.59
N ALA A 25 23.78 21.35 10.43
CA ALA A 25 23.35 22.02 9.22
C ALA A 25 22.95 23.45 9.60
N GLY A 26 22.85 24.31 8.60
CA GLY A 26 22.54 25.71 8.84
C GLY A 26 22.34 26.49 7.57
N GLY A 27 22.28 27.80 7.72
CA GLY A 27 22.17 28.74 6.61
C GLY A 27 21.82 30.14 7.09
N ILE A 28 21.08 30.86 6.26
CA ILE A 28 20.82 32.29 6.48
C ILE A 28 19.36 32.54 6.83
N LEU A 29 19.14 33.56 7.65
CA LEU A 29 17.83 34.05 8.06
C LEU A 29 17.47 35.29 7.26
N LEU A 30 16.21 35.35 6.81
CA LEU A 30 15.66 36.48 6.06
C LEU A 30 14.45 37.07 6.79
N GLY A 31 14.27 38.37 6.68
CA GLY A 31 13.18 39.09 7.32
C GLY A 31 13.48 40.59 7.45
N TYR A 32 12.98 41.23 8.49
CA TYR A 32 13.15 42.67 8.70
C TYR A 32 13.46 43.01 10.16
N ARG A 33 13.78 44.28 10.40
CA ARG A 33 13.96 44.83 11.75
C ARG A 33 12.77 45.71 12.08
N GLU A 34 12.27 45.58 13.30
CA GLU A 34 11.29 46.51 13.88
C GLU A 34 11.84 46.94 15.24
N ASP A 35 12.18 48.22 15.37
CA ASP A 35 12.89 48.80 16.52
C ASP A 35 14.17 48.03 16.92
N SER A 36 14.10 47.30 18.04
CA SER A 36 15.19 46.49 18.59
C SER A 36 14.97 44.99 18.44
N ASN A 37 13.96 44.61 17.65
CA ASN A 37 13.55 43.24 17.37
C ASN A 37 13.91 42.84 15.94
N VAL A 38 14.09 41.54 15.75
CA VAL A 38 14.32 40.93 14.44
C VAL A 38 13.15 40.04 14.13
N VAL A 39 12.40 40.35 13.08
CA VAL A 39 11.34 39.48 12.57
C VAL A 39 11.95 38.61 11.49
N VAL A 40 11.94 37.30 11.70
CA VAL A 40 12.48 36.28 10.80
C VAL A 40 11.30 35.67 10.04
N THR A 41 11.18 36.00 8.77
CA THR A 41 10.07 35.55 7.91
C THR A 41 10.41 34.26 7.18
N HIS A 42 11.66 34.10 6.74
CA HIS A 42 12.14 32.93 6.02
C HIS A 42 13.52 32.48 6.55
N ALA A 43 13.84 31.22 6.33
CA ALA A 43 15.17 30.68 6.48
C ALA A 43 15.55 30.00 5.16
N LEU A 44 16.82 30.10 4.78
CA LEU A 44 17.38 29.36 3.64
C LEU A 44 18.43 28.40 4.15
N THR A 45 18.36 27.15 3.72
CA THR A 45 19.38 26.14 3.98
C THR A 45 20.58 26.37 3.07
N VAL A 46 21.78 26.37 3.65
CA VAL A 46 23.03 26.48 2.90
C VAL A 46 23.90 25.27 3.25
N GLY A 47 24.11 24.39 2.27
CA GLY A 47 24.98 23.22 2.46
C GLY A 47 26.37 23.61 2.95
N GLY A 48 26.80 23.04 4.07
CA GLY A 48 28.13 23.25 4.64
C GLY A 48 29.15 22.25 4.11
N HIS A 49 30.39 22.67 3.96
CA HIS A 49 31.49 21.75 3.62
C HIS A 49 31.98 21.01 4.87
N GLY A 50 31.92 19.68 4.84
CA GLY A 50 32.50 18.83 5.89
C GLY A 50 31.81 18.93 7.25
N SER A 51 30.48 19.09 7.27
CA SER A 51 29.74 19.18 8.52
C SER A 51 29.88 17.91 9.37
N THR A 52 30.13 18.11 10.66
CA THR A 52 30.25 17.06 11.67
C THR A 52 29.14 17.20 12.70
N THR A 53 29.19 16.42 13.79
CA THR A 53 28.22 16.46 14.90
C THR A 53 28.34 17.71 15.78
N ASP A 54 29.35 18.53 15.54
CA ASP A 54 29.76 19.66 16.40
C ASP A 54 30.36 20.82 15.59
N ARG A 55 30.24 20.78 14.25
CA ARG A 55 30.77 21.81 13.38
C ARG A 55 29.97 21.94 12.09
N TYR A 56 29.48 23.15 11.88
CA TYR A 56 28.99 23.67 10.61
C TYR A 56 29.83 24.88 10.16
N VAL A 57 30.14 24.94 8.86
CA VAL A 57 30.77 26.10 8.22
C VAL A 57 29.95 26.46 7.00
N ARG A 58 29.38 27.67 7.01
CA ARG A 58 28.62 28.22 5.91
C ARG A 58 29.51 28.41 4.67
N ASP A 59 29.00 28.01 3.51
CA ASP A 59 29.56 28.38 2.21
C ASP A 59 29.06 29.78 1.80
N ASP A 60 29.94 30.77 1.85
CA ASP A 60 29.61 32.17 1.54
C ASP A 60 29.17 32.38 0.08
N VAL A 61 29.72 31.61 -0.86
CA VAL A 61 29.37 31.74 -2.28
C VAL A 61 27.94 31.26 -2.48
N ARG A 62 27.59 30.09 -1.92
CA ARG A 62 26.23 29.55 -1.99
C ARG A 62 25.23 30.41 -1.24
N ALA A 63 25.59 30.91 -0.05
CA ALA A 63 24.71 31.78 0.72
C ALA A 63 24.37 33.07 -0.04
N ASN A 64 25.36 33.71 -0.67
CA ASN A 64 25.14 34.92 -1.46
C ASN A 64 24.31 34.65 -2.72
N ALA A 65 24.53 33.52 -3.39
CA ALA A 65 23.73 33.11 -4.55
C ALA A 65 22.26 32.87 -4.15
N ALA A 66 22.02 32.12 -3.07
CA ALA A 66 20.67 31.85 -2.57
C ALA A 66 19.95 33.13 -2.11
N LEU A 67 20.67 34.06 -1.45
CA LEU A 67 20.13 35.37 -1.09
C LEU A 67 19.73 36.18 -2.33
N ALA A 68 20.59 36.26 -3.34
CA ALA A 68 20.33 37.01 -4.55
C ALA A 68 19.12 36.44 -5.32
N GLU A 69 19.03 35.11 -5.44
CA GLU A 69 17.89 34.42 -6.06
C GLU A 69 16.59 34.71 -5.32
N PHE A 70 16.60 34.64 -3.99
CA PHE A 70 15.43 34.93 -3.17
C PHE A 70 14.95 36.38 -3.34
N LEU A 71 15.88 37.34 -3.34
CA LEU A 71 15.54 38.77 -3.47
C LEU A 71 15.08 39.14 -4.88
N ALA A 72 15.60 38.49 -5.92
CA ALA A 72 15.23 38.77 -7.31
C ALA A 72 13.74 38.51 -7.62
N GLN A 73 13.06 37.71 -6.80
CA GLN A 73 11.64 37.37 -6.97
C GLN A 73 10.70 38.32 -6.22
N ARG A 74 11.23 39.34 -5.53
CA ARG A 74 10.46 40.24 -4.66
C ARG A 74 10.36 41.64 -5.24
N ALA A 75 9.34 42.37 -4.81
CA ALA A 75 9.16 43.76 -5.17
C ALA A 75 10.23 44.63 -4.48
N ASP A 76 10.59 45.75 -5.11
CA ASP A 76 11.62 46.67 -4.62
C ASP A 76 11.28 47.29 -3.26
N ASP A 77 10.00 47.35 -2.88
CA ASP A 77 9.49 47.89 -1.62
C ASP A 77 9.32 46.85 -0.51
N ASP A 78 9.67 45.59 -0.77
CA ASP A 78 9.61 44.52 0.22
C ASP A 78 10.72 44.68 1.27
N PRO A 79 10.39 44.80 2.57
CA PRO A 79 11.39 45.03 3.61
C PRO A 79 12.22 43.78 3.94
N VAL A 80 11.93 42.63 3.34
CA VAL A 80 12.62 41.37 3.63
C VAL A 80 14.02 41.38 3.03
N GLY A 81 15.02 41.31 3.90
CA GLY A 81 16.43 41.16 3.55
C GLY A 81 17.15 40.18 4.46
N TYR A 82 18.47 40.10 4.31
CA TYR A 82 19.32 39.30 5.20
C TYR A 82 19.27 39.83 6.64
N VAL A 83 18.94 38.95 7.59
CA VAL A 83 18.81 39.32 9.01
C VAL A 83 19.68 38.57 9.98
N GLY A 84 20.29 37.45 9.57
CA GLY A 84 20.97 36.58 10.50
C GLY A 84 21.45 35.25 9.92
N GLU A 85 22.00 34.44 10.81
CA GLU A 85 22.39 33.05 10.56
C GLU A 85 21.52 32.10 11.37
N TRP A 86 21.46 30.85 10.95
CA TRP A 86 20.94 29.77 11.77
C TRP A 86 21.78 28.51 11.60
N HIS A 87 21.80 27.68 12.64
CA HIS A 87 22.30 26.31 12.56
C HIS A 87 21.66 25.45 13.64
N ASN A 88 21.80 24.13 13.56
CA ASN A 88 21.35 23.22 14.60
C ASN A 88 22.49 22.67 15.44
N HIS A 89 22.20 22.33 16.69
CA HIS A 89 23.06 21.50 17.53
C HIS A 89 22.40 20.13 17.77
N PRO A 90 23.12 19.02 17.57
CA PRO A 90 22.61 17.68 17.85
C PRO A 90 22.33 17.41 19.33
N ALA A 91 23.08 18.06 20.22
CA ALA A 91 22.84 18.06 21.66
C ALA A 91 22.09 19.33 22.08
N PRO A 92 21.28 19.30 23.17
CA PRO A 92 20.51 20.46 23.65
C PRO A 92 21.42 21.50 24.30
N SER A 93 22.17 22.23 23.49
CA SER A 93 23.09 23.28 23.91
C SER A 93 22.84 24.58 23.13
N GLY A 94 22.95 25.71 23.83
CA GLY A 94 22.91 27.03 23.20
C GLY A 94 24.19 27.37 22.43
N PRO A 95 24.30 28.59 21.90
CA PRO A 95 25.44 29.03 21.09
C PRO A 95 26.80 28.82 21.78
N SER A 96 27.76 28.27 21.04
CA SER A 96 29.12 28.00 21.48
C SER A 96 29.98 29.29 21.56
N PRO A 97 31.14 29.27 22.24
CA PRO A 97 32.09 30.39 22.20
C PRO A 97 32.52 30.76 20.77
N THR A 98 32.59 29.76 19.87
CA THR A 98 32.89 29.95 18.44
C THR A 98 31.77 30.73 17.77
N ASP A 99 30.51 30.41 18.05
CA ASP A 99 29.34 31.12 17.50
C ASP A 99 29.34 32.57 17.94
N HIS A 100 29.62 32.83 19.23
CA HIS A 100 29.75 34.19 19.75
C HIS A 100 30.89 34.98 19.07
N ALA A 101 31.97 34.33 18.67
CA ALA A 101 33.06 34.96 17.95
C ALA A 101 32.67 35.24 16.49
N ALA A 102 32.07 34.27 15.80
CA ALA A 102 31.58 34.40 14.43
C ALA A 102 30.55 35.52 14.30
N MET A 103 29.54 35.55 15.18
CA MET A 103 28.51 36.61 15.15
C MET A 103 29.09 37.99 15.43
N ARG A 104 30.10 38.11 16.32
CA ARG A 104 30.82 39.38 16.52
C ARG A 104 31.62 39.80 15.30
N ALA A 105 32.13 38.87 14.50
CA ALA A 105 32.83 39.17 13.25
C ALA A 105 31.86 39.67 12.17
N ILE A 106 30.69 39.03 12.00
CA ILE A 106 29.65 39.48 11.07
C ILE A 106 29.13 40.87 11.48
N ALA A 107 28.86 41.10 12.76
CA ALA A 107 28.43 42.41 13.26
C ALA A 107 29.48 43.52 13.10
N LYS A 108 30.77 43.18 12.91
CA LYS A 108 31.81 44.20 12.63
C LYS A 108 31.67 44.76 11.23
N VAL A 109 31.12 44.04 10.27
CA VAL A 109 30.94 44.51 8.88
C VAL A 109 29.50 44.90 8.57
N SER A 110 28.53 44.46 9.37
CA SER A 110 27.13 44.90 9.27
C SER A 110 26.89 46.29 9.88
N HIS A 111 25.98 47.04 9.27
CA HIS A 111 25.45 48.32 9.78
C HIS A 111 24.33 48.13 10.81
N SER A 112 23.64 46.99 10.77
CA SER A 112 22.49 46.68 11.62
C SER A 112 22.78 45.46 12.51
N PRO A 113 22.09 45.30 13.66
CA PRO A 113 22.18 44.09 14.46
C PRO A 113 21.89 42.84 13.62
N ILE A 114 22.59 41.73 13.88
CA ILE A 114 22.44 40.45 13.18
C ILE A 114 21.98 39.39 14.19
N ALA A 115 20.99 38.59 13.82
CA ALA A 115 20.47 37.50 14.63
C ALA A 115 21.23 36.19 14.36
N LEU A 116 21.30 35.34 15.38
CA LEU A 116 21.63 33.93 15.26
C LEU A 116 20.51 33.13 15.95
N LEU A 117 20.00 32.13 15.25
CA LEU A 117 19.13 31.11 15.81
C LEU A 117 19.87 29.77 15.85
N VAL A 118 20.02 29.21 17.05
CA VAL A 118 20.51 27.84 17.22
C VAL A 118 19.33 26.97 17.60
N TYR A 119 19.00 25.99 16.76
CA TYR A 119 17.96 25.01 17.05
C TYR A 119 18.58 23.75 17.66
N ALA A 120 18.20 23.41 18.88
CA ALA A 120 18.70 22.21 19.54
C ALA A 120 17.55 21.33 20.03
N ARG A 121 17.61 20.04 19.69
CA ARG A 121 16.58 19.09 20.09
C ARG A 121 16.77 18.64 21.53
N GLY A 122 15.69 18.71 22.30
CA GLY A 122 15.65 18.38 23.73
C GLY A 122 14.22 18.10 24.18
N LYS A 123 13.92 18.18 25.48
CA LYS A 123 12.57 17.90 26.02
C LYS A 123 11.48 18.90 25.58
N GLY A 124 11.81 19.94 24.81
CA GLY A 124 10.84 20.94 24.38
C GLY A 124 11.23 21.71 23.11
N ASP A 125 12.03 21.12 22.21
CA ASP A 125 12.48 21.71 20.93
C ASP A 125 12.86 23.20 21.07
N GLU A 126 14.09 23.46 21.53
CA GLU A 126 14.47 24.81 21.97
C GLU A 126 15.20 25.58 20.86
N PHE A 127 14.66 26.76 20.54
CA PHE A 127 15.37 27.79 19.79
C PHE A 127 16.13 28.73 20.74
N PHE A 128 17.44 28.78 20.60
CA PHE A 128 18.29 29.74 21.29
C PHE A 128 18.56 30.95 20.40
N GLY A 129 18.15 32.13 20.86
CA GLY A 129 18.38 33.39 20.16
C GLY A 129 19.62 34.12 20.66
N LEU A 130 20.41 34.64 19.73
CA LEU A 130 21.52 35.55 19.99
C LEU A 130 21.46 36.75 19.03
N ILE A 131 21.63 37.96 19.54
CA ILE A 131 21.74 39.16 18.70
C ILE A 131 23.14 39.76 18.88
N ALA A 132 23.83 39.97 17.78
CA ALA A 132 25.11 40.66 17.72
C ALA A 132 24.94 42.07 17.13
N GLY A 133 25.58 43.06 17.72
CA GLY A 133 25.53 44.44 17.22
C GLY A 133 26.73 45.26 17.64
N ARG A 134 26.90 46.41 16.99
CA ARG A 134 27.91 47.40 17.36
C ARG A 134 27.43 48.20 18.57
N GLY A 135 28.18 48.14 19.66
CA GLY A 135 27.98 48.98 20.83
C GLY A 135 28.63 50.36 20.68
N ARG A 136 28.58 51.16 21.75
CA ARG A 136 29.31 52.43 21.85
C ARG A 136 30.81 52.20 21.59
N LEU A 137 31.46 53.15 20.90
CA LEU A 137 32.88 53.10 20.53
C LEU A 137 33.27 51.95 19.56
N GLY A 138 32.31 51.40 18.80
CA GLY A 138 32.59 50.43 17.73
C GLY A 138 32.90 49.00 18.21
N ARG A 139 32.79 48.71 19.51
CA ARG A 139 32.96 47.34 20.05
C ARG A 139 31.75 46.48 19.68
N THR A 140 31.97 45.30 19.12
CA THR A 140 30.88 44.34 18.89
C THR A 140 30.58 43.53 20.14
N VAL A 141 29.28 43.43 20.45
CA VAL A 141 28.76 42.68 21.60
C VAL A 141 27.68 41.71 21.14
N THR A 142 27.57 40.58 21.85
CA THR A 142 26.51 39.60 21.67
C THR A 142 25.63 39.58 22.92
N ARG A 143 24.32 39.43 22.73
CA ARG A 143 23.34 39.37 23.82
C ARG A 143 22.36 38.23 23.52
N LYS A 144 22.00 37.45 24.55
CA LYS A 144 20.92 36.48 24.45
C LYS A 144 19.62 37.20 24.09
N ALA A 145 18.86 36.64 23.16
CA ALA A 145 17.57 37.13 22.73
C ALA A 145 16.49 36.11 23.05
N THR A 146 15.31 36.60 23.44
CA THR A 146 14.12 35.75 23.57
C THR A 146 13.59 35.44 22.18
N VAL A 147 13.32 34.18 21.88
CA VAL A 147 12.72 33.75 20.61
C VAL A 147 11.21 33.56 20.84
N SER A 148 10.40 34.23 20.03
CA SER A 148 8.97 33.95 19.94
C SER A 148 8.73 32.95 18.82
N LEU A 149 8.03 31.87 19.13
CA LEU A 149 7.66 30.83 18.17
C LEU A 149 6.27 31.09 17.60
N PRO A 150 5.98 30.61 16.39
CA PRO A 150 4.63 30.67 15.83
C PRO A 150 3.67 29.79 16.67
N PRO A 151 2.37 30.12 16.73
CA PRO A 151 1.38 29.23 17.32
C PRO A 151 1.28 27.92 16.54
N PRO A 152 0.82 26.81 17.16
CA PRO A 152 0.55 25.55 16.46
C PRO A 152 -0.40 25.77 15.29
N ARG A 153 -0.16 25.07 14.17
CA ARG A 153 -1.00 25.20 12.97
C ARG A 153 -2.38 24.59 13.17
N PHE A 154 -2.47 23.56 14.01
CA PHE A 154 -3.69 22.82 14.26
C PHE A 154 -4.12 22.88 15.72
N GLU A 155 -5.43 22.78 15.95
CA GLU A 155 -5.98 22.61 17.29
C GLU A 155 -5.51 21.29 17.91
N SER A 156 -5.47 21.23 19.25
CA SER A 156 -5.15 20.00 19.95
C SER A 156 -6.19 18.92 19.67
N LEU A 157 -5.73 17.68 19.51
CA LEU A 157 -6.62 16.53 19.33
C LEU A 157 -7.38 16.25 20.62
N GLY A 158 -8.70 16.04 20.50
CA GLY A 158 -9.53 15.52 21.59
C GLY A 158 -9.31 14.02 21.84
N PRO A 159 -10.05 13.43 22.79
CA PRO A 159 -10.05 11.97 22.97
C PRO A 159 -10.65 11.25 21.75
N LEU A 160 -10.31 9.97 21.60
CA LEU A 160 -10.97 9.11 20.62
C LEU A 160 -12.45 8.92 20.99
N PRO A 161 -13.37 8.97 20.01
CA PRO A 161 -14.76 8.56 20.24
C PRO A 161 -14.86 7.04 20.42
N ASP A 162 -15.95 6.61 21.05
CA ASP A 162 -16.28 5.18 21.14
C ASP A 162 -16.42 4.57 19.74
N GLY A 163 -15.84 3.39 19.53
CA GLY A 163 -15.86 2.71 18.23
C GLY A 163 -14.87 3.25 17.20
N ALA A 164 -13.92 4.11 17.59
CA ALA A 164 -12.86 4.57 16.71
C ALA A 164 -11.94 3.45 16.20
N VAL A 165 -11.87 2.33 16.93
CA VAL A 165 -11.19 1.09 16.52
C VAL A 165 -12.23 0.00 16.26
N ARG A 166 -12.09 -0.67 15.11
CA ARG A 166 -12.93 -1.78 14.69
C ARG A 166 -12.10 -2.84 13.97
N GLY A 167 -12.14 -4.09 14.42
CA GLY A 167 -11.33 -5.18 13.82
C GLY A 167 -11.65 -5.48 12.34
N ASP A 168 -12.81 -5.05 11.85
CA ASP A 168 -13.28 -5.15 10.47
C ASP A 168 -13.16 -3.84 9.66
N GLY A 169 -12.72 -2.76 10.30
CA GLY A 169 -12.59 -1.43 9.68
C GLY A 169 -11.57 -1.36 8.55
N PRO A 170 -11.48 -0.23 7.82
CA PRO A 170 -10.45 -0.06 6.81
C PRO A 170 -9.06 0.16 7.42
N VAL A 171 -8.03 -0.06 6.59
CA VAL A 171 -6.63 0.29 6.85
C VAL A 171 -6.37 1.71 6.35
N PHE A 172 -5.88 2.59 7.21
CA PHE A 172 -5.52 3.96 6.85
C PHE A 172 -4.06 4.03 6.40
N ILE A 173 -3.77 4.66 5.25
CA ILE A 173 -2.38 4.91 4.81
C ILE A 173 -2.02 6.37 5.02
N SER A 174 -1.10 6.63 5.96
CA SER A 174 -0.53 7.96 6.25
C SER A 174 0.77 8.15 5.50
N TYR A 175 0.89 9.24 4.72
CA TYR A 175 2.06 9.51 3.91
C TYR A 175 2.15 10.98 3.49
N ARG A 176 3.34 11.43 3.07
CA ARG A 176 3.49 12.73 2.41
C ARG A 176 3.22 12.59 0.92
N GLN A 177 2.27 13.36 0.39
CA GLN A 177 1.83 13.21 -1.00
C GLN A 177 2.95 13.40 -2.04
N SER A 178 3.84 14.38 -1.85
CA SER A 178 4.84 14.73 -2.86
C SER A 178 5.91 13.66 -3.12
N ASP A 179 6.19 12.79 -2.14
CA ASP A 179 7.28 11.80 -2.24
C ASP A 179 6.91 10.39 -1.75
N GLY A 180 5.85 10.24 -0.95
CA GLY A 180 5.34 8.95 -0.49
C GLY A 180 4.25 8.33 -1.35
N THR A 181 3.71 9.05 -2.36
CA THR A 181 2.63 8.56 -3.22
C THR A 181 2.93 7.20 -3.88
N PRO A 182 4.12 6.95 -4.46
CA PRO A 182 4.39 5.67 -5.12
C PRO A 182 4.30 4.48 -4.15
N GLN A 183 4.82 4.60 -2.93
CA GLN A 183 4.75 3.55 -1.92
C GLN A 183 3.33 3.37 -1.39
N ALA A 184 2.60 4.46 -1.17
CA ALA A 184 1.22 4.42 -0.75
C ALA A 184 0.31 3.74 -1.80
N GLU A 185 0.54 4.00 -3.09
CA GLU A 185 -0.20 3.36 -4.19
C GLU A 185 0.11 1.86 -4.31
N SER A 186 1.39 1.48 -4.20
CA SER A 186 1.79 0.06 -4.21
C SER A 186 1.17 -0.71 -3.03
N LEU A 187 1.21 -0.14 -1.82
CA LEU A 187 0.60 -0.72 -0.62
C LEU A 187 -0.93 -0.78 -0.74
N GLU A 188 -1.58 0.28 -1.22
CA GLU A 188 -3.04 0.30 -1.44
C GLU A 188 -3.47 -0.87 -2.34
N ASP A 189 -2.80 -1.02 -3.48
CA ASP A 189 -3.07 -2.07 -4.45
C ASP A 189 -2.82 -3.48 -3.88
N LEU A 190 -1.72 -3.68 -3.14
CA LEU A 190 -1.38 -4.96 -2.53
C LEU A 190 -2.34 -5.35 -1.39
N LEU A 191 -2.64 -4.42 -0.48
CA LEU A 191 -3.55 -4.66 0.64
C LEU A 191 -4.97 -5.01 0.15
N ARG A 192 -5.43 -4.32 -0.90
CA ARG A 192 -6.71 -4.61 -1.57
C ARG A 192 -6.73 -5.99 -2.22
N ALA A 193 -5.66 -6.38 -2.90
CA ALA A 193 -5.52 -7.73 -3.44
C ALA A 193 -5.48 -8.80 -2.32
N ALA A 194 -4.90 -8.47 -1.15
CA ALA A 194 -4.83 -9.36 0.01
C ALA A 194 -6.14 -9.52 0.79
N GLY A 195 -7.21 -8.78 0.43
CA GLY A 195 -8.50 -8.89 1.10
C GLY A 195 -8.77 -7.81 2.15
N LEU A 196 -7.95 -6.75 2.22
CA LEU A 196 -8.13 -5.66 3.16
C LEU A 196 -8.79 -4.45 2.47
N VAL A 197 -9.69 -3.78 3.19
CA VAL A 197 -10.25 -2.50 2.72
C VAL A 197 -9.30 -1.39 3.13
N VAL A 198 -9.00 -0.49 2.21
CA VAL A 198 -8.02 0.59 2.39
C VAL A 198 -8.71 1.93 2.23
N TRP A 199 -8.41 2.85 3.15
CA TRP A 199 -8.75 4.26 3.05
C TRP A 199 -7.50 5.07 2.69
N ARG A 200 -7.60 5.88 1.64
CA ARG A 200 -6.56 6.85 1.27
C ARG A 200 -7.15 8.19 0.88
N ASP A 201 -6.47 9.26 1.26
CA ASP A 201 -6.90 10.63 1.02
C ASP A 201 -7.18 10.91 -0.48
N ARG A 202 -6.30 10.50 -1.39
CA ARG A 202 -6.46 10.76 -2.83
C ARG A 202 -7.70 10.11 -3.47
N THR A 203 -8.13 8.95 -2.97
CA THR A 203 -9.20 8.14 -3.59
C THR A 203 -10.52 8.23 -2.82
N ASP A 204 -10.48 8.42 -1.51
CA ASP A 204 -11.65 8.40 -0.63
C ASP A 204 -12.06 9.80 -0.10
N LEU A 205 -11.26 10.86 -0.32
CA LEU A 205 -11.69 12.23 -0.03
C LEU A 205 -12.80 12.66 -0.99
N ARG A 206 -14.02 12.74 -0.46
CA ARG A 206 -15.14 13.43 -1.13
C ARG A 206 -14.82 14.95 -1.28
N PRO A 207 -15.67 15.78 -1.92
CA PRO A 207 -15.54 17.25 -1.97
C PRO A 207 -15.85 17.99 -0.64
N GLY A 208 -14.88 18.68 0.00
CA GLY A 208 -14.99 19.43 1.27
C GLY A 208 -13.63 19.91 1.81
N THR A 209 -13.55 20.40 3.06
CA THR A 209 -12.27 20.77 3.72
C THR A 209 -11.46 19.52 4.08
N THR A 210 -10.17 19.47 3.71
CA THR A 210 -9.30 18.30 3.88
C THR A 210 -9.16 17.87 5.34
N THR A 211 -9.07 18.83 6.27
CA THR A 211 -8.79 18.57 7.70
C THR A 211 -9.95 17.89 8.42
N ASP A 212 -11.19 18.33 8.19
CA ASP A 212 -12.37 17.75 8.87
C ASP A 212 -12.63 16.30 8.43
N ARG A 213 -12.26 15.97 7.19
CA ARG A 213 -12.46 14.64 6.60
C ARG A 213 -11.38 13.66 7.00
N LEU A 214 -10.17 14.15 7.14
CA LEU A 214 -9.08 13.39 7.73
C LEU A 214 -9.42 12.99 9.17
N GLU A 215 -9.92 13.94 9.96
CA GLU A 215 -10.38 13.67 11.33
C GLU A 215 -11.52 12.64 11.34
N GLN A 216 -12.49 12.79 10.44
CA GLN A 216 -13.57 11.81 10.30
C GLN A 216 -13.02 10.41 9.97
N ALA A 217 -12.15 10.29 8.98
CA ALA A 217 -11.57 9.00 8.59
C ALA A 217 -10.82 8.32 9.74
N LEU A 218 -10.07 9.10 10.52
CA LEU A 218 -9.30 8.61 11.67
C LEU A 218 -10.17 8.31 12.91
N THR A 219 -11.48 8.56 12.85
CA THR A 219 -12.40 8.36 13.98
C THR A 219 -13.61 7.47 13.65
N THR A 220 -13.74 6.98 12.42
CA THR A 220 -14.89 6.17 11.96
C THR A 220 -14.69 4.66 12.06
N GLY A 221 -13.82 4.17 12.94
CA GLY A 221 -13.63 2.74 13.16
C GLY A 221 -12.60 2.12 12.22
N LEU A 222 -11.33 2.43 12.43
CA LEU A 222 -10.22 1.83 11.69
C LEU A 222 -9.79 0.50 12.30
N SER A 223 -9.30 -0.44 11.47
CA SER A 223 -8.69 -1.67 11.99
C SER A 223 -7.17 -1.55 12.14
N ALA A 224 -6.55 -0.69 11.32
CA ALA A 224 -5.10 -0.56 11.27
C ALA A 224 -4.67 0.74 10.58
N GLY A 225 -3.39 1.06 10.73
CA GLY A 225 -2.72 2.15 10.04
C GLY A 225 -1.37 1.72 9.47
N VAL A 226 -1.01 2.28 8.31
CA VAL A 226 0.33 2.17 7.73
C VAL A 226 0.92 3.57 7.62
N LEU A 227 2.04 3.82 8.29
CA LEU A 227 2.79 5.07 8.18
C LEU A 227 3.94 4.89 7.18
N VAL A 228 3.86 5.55 6.04
CA VAL A 228 4.92 5.56 5.02
C VAL A 228 5.94 6.64 5.38
N VAL A 229 7.16 6.21 5.66
CA VAL A 229 8.27 7.08 6.08
C VAL A 229 9.31 7.14 4.97
N THR A 230 9.34 8.27 4.27
CA THR A 230 10.35 8.67 3.30
C THR A 230 11.27 9.74 3.91
N PRO A 231 12.44 10.04 3.30
CA PRO A 231 13.31 11.11 3.80
C PRO A 231 12.63 12.49 3.94
N ASP A 232 11.72 12.84 3.02
CA ASP A 232 11.05 14.15 3.03
C ASP A 232 9.75 14.16 3.83
N ILE A 233 9.39 13.07 4.52
CA ILE A 233 8.26 13.06 5.47
C ILE A 233 8.41 14.14 6.55
N ALA A 234 9.64 14.58 6.83
CA ALA A 234 9.95 15.68 7.75
C ALA A 234 9.23 16.99 7.38
N ASP A 235 8.92 17.18 6.10
CA ASP A 235 8.23 18.36 5.57
C ASP A 235 6.70 18.21 5.59
N SER A 236 6.15 17.11 6.13
CA SER A 236 4.71 16.90 6.26
C SER A 236 4.23 17.29 7.66
N ASP A 237 3.70 18.50 7.78
CA ASP A 237 3.12 18.99 9.02
C ASP A 237 1.80 18.29 9.37
N ILE A 238 0.96 17.98 8.37
CA ILE A 238 -0.30 17.26 8.59
C ILE A 238 -0.07 15.84 9.12
N VAL A 239 0.92 15.11 8.58
CA VAL A 239 1.27 13.78 9.10
C VAL A 239 1.77 13.91 10.53
N ARG A 240 2.71 14.83 10.77
CA ARG A 240 3.36 15.01 12.07
C ARG A 240 2.41 15.50 13.16
N GLU A 241 1.53 16.44 12.86
CA GLU A 241 0.72 17.15 13.87
C GLU A 241 -0.72 16.64 13.95
N ARG A 242 -1.21 15.89 12.95
CA ARG A 242 -2.57 15.33 12.93
C ARG A 242 -2.60 13.81 12.85
N GLU A 243 -2.07 13.25 11.77
CA GLU A 243 -2.27 11.82 11.48
C GLU A 243 -1.51 10.94 12.46
N LEU A 244 -0.20 11.16 12.62
CA LEU A 244 0.65 10.36 13.49
C LEU A 244 0.18 10.41 14.96
N PRO A 245 -0.07 11.57 15.58
CA PRO A 245 -0.57 11.59 16.95
C PRO A 245 -1.88 10.83 17.11
N ARG A 246 -2.78 10.88 16.11
CA ARG A 246 -4.03 10.14 16.12
C ARG A 246 -3.83 8.63 15.94
N LEU A 247 -2.94 8.22 15.04
CA LEU A 247 -2.56 6.82 14.87
C LEU A 247 -1.94 6.25 16.15
N LEU A 248 -1.13 7.04 16.87
CA LEU A 248 -0.58 6.64 18.17
C LEU A 248 -1.64 6.54 19.27
N GLN A 249 -2.71 7.36 19.22
CA GLN A 249 -3.86 7.19 20.12
C GLN A 249 -4.62 5.89 19.81
N LEU A 250 -4.84 5.58 18.52
CA LEU A 250 -5.54 4.35 18.09
C LEU A 250 -4.74 3.10 18.46
N ASP A 251 -3.42 3.13 18.29
CA ASP A 251 -2.49 2.04 18.61
C ASP A 251 -2.36 1.73 20.11
N ALA A 252 -2.96 2.54 20.98
CA ALA A 252 -3.13 2.19 22.39
C ALA A 252 -4.18 1.09 22.61
N ASP A 253 -5.08 0.88 21.63
CA ASP A 253 -6.05 -0.21 21.63
C ASP A 253 -5.41 -1.47 21.00
N PRO A 254 -5.37 -2.63 21.70
CA PRO A 254 -4.79 -3.86 21.16
C PRO A 254 -5.54 -4.43 19.93
N ALA A 255 -6.76 -3.98 19.65
CA ALA A 255 -7.49 -4.35 18.44
C ALA A 255 -7.01 -3.57 17.19
N PHE A 256 -6.26 -2.48 17.38
CA PHE A 256 -5.65 -1.72 16.29
C PHE A 256 -4.21 -2.20 16.02
N SER A 257 -3.76 -2.14 14.77
CA SER A 257 -2.38 -2.43 14.39
C SER A 257 -1.76 -1.27 13.61
N LEU A 258 -0.62 -0.76 14.08
CA LEU A 258 0.17 0.25 13.39
C LEU A 258 1.44 -0.36 12.80
N CYS A 259 1.54 -0.37 11.46
CA CYS A 259 2.74 -0.74 10.73
C CYS A 259 3.50 0.50 10.22
N ILE A 260 4.83 0.43 10.23
CA ILE A 260 5.68 1.49 9.68
C ILE A 260 6.35 0.97 8.41
N ALA A 261 6.07 1.61 7.28
CA ALA A 261 6.69 1.36 5.99
C ALA A 261 7.92 2.27 5.84
N ASN A 262 9.10 1.79 6.24
CA ASN A 262 10.31 2.60 6.31
C ASN A 262 11.12 2.54 5.00
N LYS A 263 11.24 3.66 4.29
CA LYS A 263 12.03 3.81 3.05
C LYS A 263 13.33 4.59 3.26
N VAL A 264 13.71 4.87 4.51
CA VAL A 264 14.91 5.64 4.84
C VAL A 264 16.10 4.71 4.97
N ALA A 265 17.06 4.85 4.06
CA ALA A 265 18.29 4.05 4.06
C ALA A 265 19.25 4.46 5.18
N ARG A 266 19.91 3.46 5.79
CA ARG A 266 21.00 3.69 6.73
C ARG A 266 22.22 4.21 5.99
N VAL A 267 22.92 5.17 6.59
CA VAL A 267 24.17 5.72 6.03
C VAL A 267 25.15 4.58 5.67
N GLY A 268 25.58 4.56 4.41
CA GLY A 268 26.51 3.56 3.89
C GLY A 268 25.87 2.20 3.53
N SER A 269 24.54 2.10 3.49
CA SER A 269 23.82 0.90 3.07
C SER A 269 22.64 1.27 2.17
N GLU A 270 22.48 0.54 1.06
CA GLU A 270 21.35 0.73 0.14
C GLU A 270 20.18 -0.24 0.45
N SER A 271 20.41 -1.28 1.26
CA SER A 271 19.42 -2.32 1.56
C SER A 271 18.90 -2.34 2.99
N LYS A 272 19.54 -1.62 3.94
CA LYS A 272 19.11 -1.60 5.34
C LYS A 272 18.49 -0.27 5.71
N CYS A 273 17.32 -0.32 6.36
CA CYS A 273 16.69 0.86 6.93
C CYS A 273 17.46 1.47 8.10
N ASP A 274 17.35 2.79 8.22
CA ASP A 274 17.58 3.51 9.47
C ASP A 274 16.30 3.46 10.31
N TYR A 275 16.25 2.54 11.28
CA TYR A 275 15.08 2.33 12.14
C TYR A 275 14.83 3.47 13.15
N ASP A 276 15.82 4.34 13.39
CA ASP A 276 15.66 5.53 14.23
C ASP A 276 15.22 6.76 13.41
N ALA A 277 15.24 6.67 12.07
CA ALA A 277 14.84 7.77 11.19
C ALA A 277 13.40 8.25 11.37
N PRO A 278 12.37 7.38 11.54
CA PRO A 278 11.00 7.85 11.72
C PRO A 278 10.85 8.83 12.89
N ASP A 279 11.38 8.50 14.08
CA ASP A 279 11.32 9.38 15.26
C ASP A 279 12.08 10.68 15.03
N ARG A 280 13.20 10.63 14.29
CA ARG A 280 13.99 11.81 13.96
C ARG A 280 13.23 12.73 13.00
N LEU A 281 12.75 12.20 11.88
CA LEU A 281 12.07 12.95 10.82
C LEU A 281 10.72 13.51 11.27
N LEU A 282 9.96 12.76 12.07
CA LEU A 282 8.66 13.17 12.61
C LEU A 282 8.75 13.91 13.94
N ARG A 283 9.94 14.37 14.31
CA ARG A 283 10.20 15.23 15.48
C ARG A 283 9.79 14.60 16.84
N LEU A 284 9.90 13.28 16.98
CA LEU A 284 9.65 12.55 18.24
C LEU A 284 10.93 12.26 19.05
N ALA A 285 12.09 12.18 18.39
CA ALA A 285 13.38 12.02 19.06
C ALA A 285 13.61 13.09 20.16
N PRO A 286 14.23 12.74 21.30
CA PRO A 286 14.96 11.49 21.57
C PRO A 286 14.06 10.33 22.03
N ALA A 287 12.73 10.48 22.07
CA ALA A 287 11.86 9.34 22.30
C ALA A 287 11.99 8.33 21.14
N ARG A 288 11.85 7.04 21.48
CA ARG A 288 11.92 5.92 20.54
C ARG A 288 10.53 5.40 20.19
N THR A 289 9.55 6.30 20.09
CA THR A 289 8.14 5.96 19.96
C THR A 289 7.85 5.10 18.73
N LEU A 290 8.52 5.37 17.61
CA LEU A 290 8.39 4.63 16.36
C LEU A 290 9.50 3.60 16.17
N ALA A 291 10.70 3.87 16.67
CA ALA A 291 11.86 2.96 16.60
C ALA A 291 11.64 1.67 17.39
N ASP A 292 10.80 1.70 18.43
CA ASP A 292 10.46 0.52 19.22
C ASP A 292 9.22 -0.23 18.67
N LYS A 293 8.61 0.26 17.58
CA LYS A 293 7.52 -0.41 16.85
C LYS A 293 8.07 -1.26 15.70
N LYS A 294 7.27 -2.24 15.25
CA LYS A 294 7.61 -3.05 14.09
C LYS A 294 7.65 -2.16 12.83
N GLN A 295 8.76 -2.21 12.11
CA GLN A 295 8.93 -1.50 10.84
C GLN A 295 9.31 -2.49 9.75
N ALA A 296 8.68 -2.38 8.59
CA ALA A 296 9.04 -3.14 7.41
C ALA A 296 10.05 -2.36 6.55
N ASN A 297 11.00 -3.10 5.97
CA ASN A 297 12.03 -2.54 5.11
C ASN A 297 11.49 -2.32 3.69
N MET A 298 11.13 -1.08 3.37
CA MET A 298 10.61 -0.72 2.05
C MET A 298 11.70 -0.50 1.00
N LEU A 299 12.99 -0.70 1.34
CA LEU A 299 14.08 -0.73 0.36
C LEU A 299 14.04 -2.03 -0.46
N GLU A 300 13.37 -3.07 0.05
CA GLU A 300 13.18 -4.36 -0.62
C GLU A 300 11.68 -4.62 -0.90
N PRO A 301 11.32 -5.26 -2.02
CA PRO A 301 9.91 -5.57 -2.33
C PRO A 301 9.22 -6.47 -1.28
N SER A 302 9.99 -7.26 -0.53
CA SER A 302 9.49 -8.12 0.55
C SER A 302 8.83 -7.34 1.69
N GLY A 303 9.19 -6.08 1.91
CA GLY A 303 8.64 -5.24 2.98
C GLY A 303 7.14 -4.98 2.83
N GLU A 304 6.66 -4.78 1.60
CA GLU A 304 5.22 -4.60 1.34
C GLU A 304 4.42 -5.87 1.66
N VAL A 305 4.97 -7.02 1.29
CA VAL A 305 4.39 -8.33 1.56
C VAL A 305 4.38 -8.64 3.06
N GLU A 306 5.40 -8.21 3.80
CA GLU A 306 5.44 -8.31 5.26
C GLU A 306 4.30 -7.51 5.91
N ILE A 307 4.11 -6.25 5.52
CA ILE A 307 3.00 -5.41 6.02
C ILE A 307 1.66 -6.07 5.71
N ALA A 308 1.45 -6.50 4.46
CA ALA A 308 0.19 -7.12 4.06
C ALA A 308 -0.10 -8.40 4.88
N ARG A 309 0.93 -9.23 5.10
CA ARG A 309 0.81 -10.43 5.94
C ARG A 309 0.46 -10.09 7.39
N ASP A 310 1.16 -9.14 8.00
CA ASP A 310 0.96 -8.78 9.40
C ASP A 310 -0.44 -8.22 9.64
N LEU A 311 -0.88 -7.29 8.79
CA LEU A 311 -2.20 -6.68 8.90
C LEU A 311 -3.32 -7.69 8.66
N LEU A 312 -3.15 -8.57 7.67
CA LEU A 312 -4.08 -9.64 7.39
C LEU A 312 -4.19 -10.59 8.59
N MET A 313 -3.07 -11.05 9.15
CA MET A 313 -3.05 -11.95 10.28
C MET A 313 -3.62 -11.32 11.55
N HIS A 314 -3.29 -10.05 11.83
CA HIS A 314 -3.89 -9.30 12.94
C HIS A 314 -5.41 -9.25 12.80
N ARG A 315 -5.94 -8.97 11.60
CA ARG A 315 -7.39 -9.01 11.34
C ARG A 315 -7.98 -10.39 11.64
N ILE A 316 -7.32 -11.47 11.21
CA ILE A 316 -7.78 -12.82 11.52
C ILE A 316 -7.80 -13.07 13.03
N GLU A 317 -6.78 -12.64 13.77
CA GLU A 317 -6.72 -12.77 15.22
C GLU A 317 -7.88 -12.08 15.92
N GLN A 318 -8.26 -10.87 15.47
CA GLN A 318 -9.41 -10.14 16.02
C GLN A 318 -10.75 -10.83 15.72
N ARG A 319 -10.89 -11.48 14.57
CA ARG A 319 -12.16 -12.06 14.10
C ARG A 319 -12.36 -13.52 14.52
N LYS A 320 -11.27 -14.23 14.80
CA LYS A 320 -11.24 -15.65 15.15
C LYS A 320 -12.10 -16.05 16.35
N PRO A 321 -12.22 -15.26 17.45
CA PRO A 321 -13.12 -15.61 18.55
C PRO A 321 -14.57 -15.76 18.09
N VAL A 322 -15.12 -14.75 17.39
CA VAL A 322 -16.50 -14.74 16.89
C VAL A 322 -16.75 -15.89 15.91
N ILE A 323 -15.80 -16.13 14.98
CA ILE A 323 -15.90 -17.25 14.02
C ILE A 323 -16.04 -18.59 14.75
N ARG A 324 -15.29 -18.81 15.83
CA ARG A 324 -15.27 -20.06 16.57
C ARG A 324 -16.47 -20.22 17.50
N GLU A 325 -16.79 -19.18 18.26
CA GLU A 325 -17.89 -19.20 19.24
C GLU A 325 -19.24 -19.36 18.57
N GLU A 326 -19.47 -18.69 17.44
CA GLU A 326 -20.73 -18.74 16.69
C GLU A 326 -20.76 -19.84 15.63
N SER A 327 -19.64 -20.55 15.41
CA SER A 327 -19.46 -21.47 14.28
C SER A 327 -19.81 -20.82 12.93
N ARG A 328 -19.47 -19.53 12.78
CA ARG A 328 -19.75 -18.73 11.58
C ARG A 328 -18.86 -19.16 10.42
N ASP A 329 -19.37 -19.09 9.20
CA ASP A 329 -18.58 -19.24 7.98
C ASP A 329 -17.56 -18.11 7.86
N PHE A 330 -16.37 -18.41 7.33
CA PHE A 330 -15.42 -17.38 6.94
C PHE A 330 -15.86 -16.74 5.63
N THR A 331 -16.10 -15.43 5.59
CA THR A 331 -16.68 -14.75 4.43
C THR A 331 -15.63 -14.00 3.60
N ILE A 332 -15.69 -14.18 2.28
CA ILE A 332 -14.80 -13.55 1.32
C ILE A 332 -15.63 -12.91 0.22
N ARG A 333 -15.51 -11.61 0.04
CA ARG A 333 -16.09 -10.88 -1.07
C ARG A 333 -15.03 -10.60 -2.13
N VAL A 334 -15.30 -10.95 -3.39
CA VAL A 334 -14.31 -10.82 -4.47
C VAL A 334 -14.86 -9.96 -5.61
N GLN A 335 -14.05 -9.01 -6.07
CA GLN A 335 -14.35 -8.20 -7.25
C GLN A 335 -13.09 -7.90 -8.07
N SER A 336 -13.22 -7.90 -9.40
CA SER A 336 -12.12 -7.60 -10.34
C SER A 336 -12.43 -6.56 -11.41
N ARG A 337 -13.63 -5.97 -11.40
CA ARG A 337 -14.08 -4.98 -12.40
C ARG A 337 -14.43 -3.62 -11.81
N PRO A 338 -15.24 -3.52 -10.73
CA PRO A 338 -15.52 -2.24 -10.12
C PRO A 338 -14.28 -1.63 -9.46
N ALA A 339 -14.18 -0.31 -9.50
CA ALA A 339 -13.18 0.41 -8.71
C ALA A 339 -13.46 0.24 -7.21
N PRO A 340 -12.44 0.02 -6.36
CA PRO A 340 -12.63 -0.16 -4.92
C PRO A 340 -12.77 1.19 -4.19
N PHE A 341 -13.60 1.23 -3.15
CA PHE A 341 -13.74 2.38 -2.25
C PHE A 341 -13.74 1.95 -0.78
N ALA A 342 -13.28 2.80 0.14
CA ALA A 342 -13.26 2.49 1.57
C ALA A 342 -14.66 2.29 2.17
N ILE A 343 -15.70 2.88 1.56
CA ILE A 343 -17.10 2.69 1.97
C ILE A 343 -17.57 1.24 1.78
N ASP A 344 -16.83 0.43 1.02
CA ASP A 344 -17.15 -0.98 0.83
C ASP A 344 -16.84 -1.83 2.07
N ALA A 345 -16.18 -1.27 3.10
CA ALA A 345 -15.95 -1.97 4.36
C ALA A 345 -17.29 -2.32 5.03
N ASP A 346 -17.54 -3.62 5.15
CA ASP A 346 -18.71 -4.18 5.81
C ASP A 346 -18.29 -5.32 6.75
N GLU A 347 -19.24 -6.16 7.14
CA GLU A 347 -19.02 -7.26 8.08
C GLU A 347 -18.29 -8.45 7.46
N ASP A 348 -17.94 -8.45 6.16
CA ASP A 348 -17.19 -9.56 5.56
C ASP A 348 -15.76 -9.68 6.11
N ASP A 349 -15.23 -10.91 6.23
CA ASP A 349 -13.87 -11.13 6.78
C ASP A 349 -12.78 -10.58 5.85
N LEU A 350 -12.93 -10.82 4.54
CA LEU A 350 -12.00 -10.36 3.50
C LEU A 350 -12.73 -9.77 2.30
N HIS A 351 -12.16 -8.70 1.74
CA HIS A 351 -12.60 -8.00 0.53
C HIS A 351 -11.48 -8.05 -0.53
N ILE A 352 -11.41 -9.15 -1.29
CA ILE A 352 -10.42 -9.29 -2.37
C ILE A 352 -10.81 -8.37 -3.52
N ARG A 353 -9.96 -7.38 -3.78
CA ARG A 353 -10.13 -6.38 -4.83
C ARG A 353 -8.97 -6.48 -5.81
N VAL A 354 -9.24 -7.06 -6.97
CA VAL A 354 -8.27 -7.12 -8.08
C VAL A 354 -8.34 -5.81 -8.84
N LYS A 355 -7.18 -5.19 -9.07
CA LYS A 355 -7.08 -3.95 -9.85
C LYS A 355 -7.74 -4.13 -11.22
N PRO A 356 -8.71 -3.28 -11.61
CA PRO A 356 -9.38 -3.41 -12.89
C PRO A 356 -8.45 -3.04 -14.06
N SER A 357 -8.73 -3.56 -15.26
CA SER A 357 -8.14 -3.06 -16.51
C SER A 357 -8.88 -1.82 -17.00
N ASP A 358 -8.24 -1.01 -17.85
CA ASP A 358 -8.87 0.19 -18.43
C ASP A 358 -10.11 -0.15 -19.29
N ASP A 359 -10.10 -1.28 -19.99
CA ASP A 359 -11.23 -1.75 -20.82
C ASP A 359 -12.26 -2.60 -20.04
N GLY A 360 -11.94 -2.96 -18.80
CA GLY A 360 -12.69 -3.84 -17.91
C GLY A 360 -12.97 -5.25 -18.45
N ARG A 361 -12.47 -5.62 -19.64
CA ARG A 361 -12.89 -6.83 -20.37
C ARG A 361 -12.07 -8.03 -19.93
N LEU A 362 -10.76 -7.97 -20.10
CA LEU A 362 -9.79 -8.92 -19.57
C LEU A 362 -9.38 -8.51 -18.15
N PRO A 363 -8.88 -9.45 -17.33
CA PRO A 363 -8.26 -9.09 -16.06
C PRO A 363 -7.00 -8.23 -16.30
N SER A 364 -6.71 -7.30 -15.38
CA SER A 364 -5.48 -6.50 -15.42
C SER A 364 -4.26 -7.37 -15.14
N GLN A 365 -3.20 -7.25 -15.95
CA GLN A 365 -1.92 -7.91 -15.70
C GLN A 365 -1.39 -7.58 -14.29
N ALA A 366 -1.32 -6.29 -13.97
CA ALA A 366 -0.87 -5.81 -12.66
C ALA A 366 -1.78 -6.33 -11.53
N GLY A 367 -3.09 -6.39 -11.77
CA GLY A 367 -4.04 -6.98 -10.82
C GLY A 367 -3.77 -8.48 -10.55
N LEU A 368 -3.44 -9.24 -11.59
CA LEU A 368 -3.10 -10.65 -11.49
C LEU A 368 -1.74 -10.89 -10.81
N GLU A 369 -0.76 -10.00 -11.02
CA GLU A 369 0.54 -10.05 -10.32
C GLU A 369 0.39 -9.81 -8.81
N LEU A 370 -0.46 -8.86 -8.42
CA LEU A 370 -0.81 -8.62 -7.02
C LEU A 370 -1.56 -9.83 -6.43
N LEU A 371 -2.50 -10.41 -7.18
CA LEU A 371 -3.23 -11.60 -6.77
C LEU A 371 -2.29 -12.81 -6.59
N ARG A 372 -1.34 -13.01 -7.51
CA ARG A 372 -0.28 -14.02 -7.40
C ARG A 372 0.49 -13.88 -6.09
N THR A 373 0.84 -12.65 -5.73
CA THR A 373 1.58 -12.35 -4.50
C THR A 373 0.76 -12.59 -3.23
N THR A 374 -0.55 -12.36 -3.28
CA THR A 374 -1.42 -12.30 -2.09
C THR A 374 -2.25 -13.56 -1.84
N LEU A 375 -2.54 -14.38 -2.85
CA LEU A 375 -3.27 -15.65 -2.68
C LEU A 375 -2.66 -16.60 -1.63
N PRO A 376 -1.32 -16.75 -1.51
CA PRO A 376 -0.73 -17.51 -0.41
C PRO A 376 -1.10 -16.96 0.96
N LEU A 377 -1.04 -15.63 1.12
CA LEU A 377 -1.36 -14.95 2.37
C LEU A 377 -2.83 -15.16 2.74
N ILE A 378 -3.72 -15.07 1.74
CA ILE A 378 -5.16 -15.33 1.90
C ILE A 378 -5.40 -16.78 2.32
N SER A 379 -4.73 -17.75 1.67
CA SER A 379 -4.84 -19.17 2.03
C SER A 379 -4.41 -19.41 3.49
N ASP A 380 -3.33 -18.79 3.93
CA ASP A 380 -2.84 -18.89 5.31
C ASP A 380 -3.80 -18.22 6.31
N ALA A 381 -4.36 -17.06 5.95
CA ALA A 381 -5.34 -16.33 6.76
C ALA A 381 -6.62 -17.13 6.97
N VAL A 382 -7.18 -17.69 5.90
CA VAL A 382 -8.37 -18.56 5.96
C VAL A 382 -8.09 -19.79 6.83
N PHE A 383 -6.89 -20.38 6.72
CA PHE A 383 -6.51 -21.54 7.52
C PHE A 383 -6.42 -21.17 9.01
N ALA A 384 -5.78 -20.04 9.31
CA ALA A 384 -5.60 -19.56 10.67
C ALA A 384 -6.91 -19.16 11.37
N ALA A 385 -7.91 -18.71 10.60
CA ALA A 385 -9.25 -18.42 11.11
C ALA A 385 -9.91 -19.68 11.70
N GLY A 386 -9.66 -20.84 11.10
CA GLY A 386 -10.16 -22.13 11.58
C GLY A 386 -11.67 -22.29 11.43
N ALA A 387 -12.28 -21.61 10.46
CA ALA A 387 -13.68 -21.81 10.11
C ALA A 387 -13.89 -23.18 9.46
N LYS A 388 -15.08 -23.76 9.66
CA LYS A 388 -15.44 -25.07 9.07
C LYS A 388 -15.93 -24.95 7.62
N CYS A 389 -16.35 -23.75 7.23
CA CYS A 389 -16.85 -23.47 5.90
C CYS A 389 -16.43 -22.06 5.47
N ILE A 390 -16.12 -21.92 4.17
CA ILE A 390 -15.82 -20.65 3.53
C ILE A 390 -17.03 -20.24 2.69
N ARG A 391 -17.50 -19.01 2.86
CA ARG A 391 -18.55 -18.40 2.07
C ARG A 391 -17.98 -17.33 1.16
N ILE A 392 -18.17 -17.48 -0.15
CA ILE A 392 -17.62 -16.56 -1.16
C ILE A 392 -18.76 -15.84 -1.86
N SER A 393 -18.65 -14.53 -2.04
CA SER A 393 -19.64 -13.69 -2.73
C SER A 393 -18.96 -12.71 -3.69
N GLY A 394 -19.76 -12.01 -4.49
CA GLY A 394 -19.29 -11.01 -5.45
C GLY A 394 -19.21 -11.55 -6.88
N GLY A 395 -18.21 -11.10 -7.63
CA GLY A 395 -18.05 -11.48 -9.03
C GLY A 395 -16.73 -10.99 -9.61
N ALA A 396 -16.03 -11.89 -10.28
CA ALA A 396 -14.76 -11.60 -10.92
C ALA A 396 -14.66 -12.26 -12.30
N HIS A 397 -13.56 -12.00 -13.00
CA HIS A 397 -13.14 -12.77 -14.17
C HIS A 397 -13.01 -14.27 -13.80
N LEU A 398 -13.25 -15.16 -14.76
CA LEU A 398 -13.35 -16.60 -14.51
C LEU A 398 -11.99 -17.19 -14.08
N SER A 399 -10.90 -16.65 -14.64
CA SER A 399 -9.52 -16.90 -14.23
C SER A 399 -9.26 -16.59 -12.76
N VAL A 400 -9.75 -15.45 -12.26
CA VAL A 400 -9.69 -15.09 -10.83
C VAL A 400 -10.49 -16.08 -9.98
N GLY A 401 -11.66 -16.51 -10.45
CA GLY A 401 -12.47 -17.54 -9.80
C GLY A 401 -11.73 -18.89 -9.68
N LEU A 402 -11.17 -19.38 -10.79
CA LEU A 402 -10.38 -20.61 -10.83
C LEU A 402 -9.16 -20.53 -9.90
N ALA A 403 -8.43 -19.41 -9.94
CA ALA A 403 -7.25 -19.19 -9.09
C ALA A 403 -7.60 -19.17 -7.59
N LEU A 404 -8.69 -18.50 -7.21
CA LEU A 404 -9.17 -18.49 -5.84
C LEU A 404 -9.60 -19.89 -5.38
N GLY A 405 -10.31 -20.62 -6.23
CA GLY A 405 -10.64 -22.02 -5.98
C GLY A 405 -9.39 -22.87 -5.73
N ALA A 406 -8.39 -22.73 -6.61
CA ALA A 406 -7.10 -23.43 -6.48
C ALA A 406 -6.30 -23.05 -5.23
N ALA A 407 -6.41 -21.80 -4.76
CA ALA A 407 -5.81 -21.34 -3.49
C ALA A 407 -6.48 -21.93 -2.25
N LEU A 408 -7.74 -22.37 -2.40
CA LEU A 408 -8.60 -22.87 -1.35
C LEU A 408 -9.05 -24.31 -1.64
N PRO A 409 -8.13 -25.30 -1.75
CA PRO A 409 -8.52 -26.66 -2.12
C PRO A 409 -9.36 -27.35 -1.03
N GLU A 410 -10.20 -28.28 -1.46
CA GLU A 410 -11.03 -29.12 -0.57
C GLU A 410 -10.19 -29.84 0.49
N THR A 411 -9.02 -30.33 0.10
CA THR A 411 -8.09 -31.07 0.97
C THR A 411 -7.56 -30.25 2.15
N LYS A 412 -7.55 -28.91 2.05
CA LYS A 412 -7.08 -28.00 3.11
C LYS A 412 -8.22 -27.34 3.87
N PHE A 413 -9.34 -27.04 3.21
CA PHE A 413 -10.38 -26.16 3.75
C PHE A 413 -11.79 -26.77 3.85
N GLY A 414 -11.97 -28.05 3.53
CA GLY A 414 -13.26 -28.73 3.67
C GLY A 414 -14.34 -28.10 2.78
N ASN A 415 -15.29 -27.37 3.40
CA ASN A 415 -16.53 -26.95 2.75
C ASN A 415 -16.47 -25.53 2.22
N ALA A 416 -17.04 -25.30 1.04
CA ALA A 416 -17.24 -23.97 0.48
C ALA A 416 -18.67 -23.78 -0.02
N VAL A 417 -19.15 -22.54 0.11
CA VAL A 417 -20.40 -22.07 -0.47
C VAL A 417 -20.09 -20.81 -1.28
N VAL A 418 -20.46 -20.79 -2.55
CA VAL A 418 -20.37 -19.58 -3.38
C VAL A 418 -21.77 -19.06 -3.65
N LEU A 419 -21.99 -17.78 -3.36
CA LEU A 419 -23.25 -17.11 -3.63
C LEU A 419 -23.22 -16.50 -5.03
N ASP A 420 -24.27 -16.73 -5.82
CA ASP A 420 -24.46 -16.00 -7.08
C ASP A 420 -25.09 -14.62 -6.83
N VAL A 421 -25.30 -13.85 -7.91
CA VAL A 421 -25.87 -12.49 -7.85
C VAL A 421 -27.33 -12.44 -7.36
N LYS A 422 -27.98 -13.58 -7.19
CA LYS A 422 -29.34 -13.72 -6.64
C LYS A 422 -29.34 -14.38 -5.26
N ASP A 423 -28.16 -14.46 -4.62
CA ASP A 423 -27.93 -15.11 -3.33
C ASP A 423 -28.25 -16.60 -3.29
N ASN A 424 -28.31 -17.28 -4.45
CA ASN A 424 -28.42 -18.74 -4.42
C ASN A 424 -27.08 -19.37 -4.02
N ALA A 425 -27.15 -20.39 -3.16
CA ALA A 425 -25.98 -21.07 -2.63
C ALA A 425 -25.52 -22.22 -3.52
N TRP A 426 -24.32 -22.09 -4.10
CA TRP A 426 -23.61 -23.13 -4.84
C TRP A 426 -22.64 -23.81 -3.89
N ARG A 427 -22.95 -25.05 -3.48
CA ARG A 427 -22.23 -25.75 -2.41
C ARG A 427 -21.17 -26.69 -2.97
N SER A 428 -20.05 -26.86 -2.26
CA SER A 428 -19.04 -27.88 -2.57
C SER A 428 -19.42 -29.29 -2.09
N ILE A 429 -20.47 -29.41 -1.28
CA ILE A 429 -21.06 -30.70 -0.87
C ILE A 429 -22.44 -30.81 -1.50
N ALA A 430 -22.72 -31.96 -2.10
CA ALA A 430 -24.02 -32.27 -2.68
C ALA A 430 -25.07 -32.36 -1.57
N PRO A 431 -26.18 -31.63 -1.66
CA PRO A 431 -27.28 -31.77 -0.71
C PRO A 431 -28.05 -33.07 -0.97
N ASP A 432 -28.84 -33.51 0.00
CA ASP A 432 -29.68 -34.70 -0.12
C ASP A 432 -30.75 -34.57 -1.23
N ASP A 433 -31.08 -33.34 -1.63
CA ASP A 433 -32.08 -32.99 -2.65
C ASP A 433 -31.46 -32.57 -4.00
N ASP A 434 -30.26 -33.07 -4.36
CA ASP A 434 -29.70 -32.92 -5.72
C ASP A 434 -30.73 -33.42 -6.76
N PRO A 435 -31.17 -32.57 -7.72
CA PRO A 435 -32.23 -32.93 -8.66
C PRO A 435 -31.76 -33.86 -9.79
N TYR A 436 -30.46 -34.04 -10.02
CA TYR A 436 -29.89 -34.83 -11.12
C TYR A 436 -30.44 -34.45 -12.51
N SER A 437 -30.79 -33.17 -12.71
CA SER A 437 -31.42 -32.69 -13.94
C SER A 437 -30.41 -32.35 -15.05
N THR A 438 -29.14 -32.17 -14.67
CA THR A 438 -28.04 -31.82 -15.55
C THR A 438 -27.01 -32.94 -15.64
N ASN A 439 -26.67 -33.33 -16.87
CA ASN A 439 -25.62 -34.29 -17.18
C ASN A 439 -24.50 -33.64 -17.98
N LEU A 440 -23.26 -34.12 -17.78
CA LEU A 440 -22.14 -33.69 -18.59
C LEU A 440 -22.11 -34.47 -19.91
N THR A 441 -21.86 -33.75 -20.99
CA THR A 441 -21.55 -34.30 -22.32
C THR A 441 -20.09 -34.03 -22.62
N ILE A 442 -19.39 -35.03 -23.17
CA ILE A 442 -17.97 -34.95 -23.50
C ILE A 442 -17.83 -35.25 -24.98
N GLU A 443 -17.19 -34.34 -25.71
CA GLU A 443 -16.94 -34.47 -27.13
C GLU A 443 -15.45 -34.27 -27.40
N THR A 444 -14.84 -35.22 -28.10
CA THR A 444 -13.45 -35.09 -28.55
C THR A 444 -13.39 -34.19 -29.77
N VAL A 445 -12.48 -33.21 -29.75
CA VAL A 445 -12.18 -32.34 -30.89
C VAL A 445 -11.05 -32.98 -31.69
N GLN A 446 -11.19 -33.02 -33.01
CA GLN A 446 -10.14 -33.54 -33.89
C GLN A 446 -8.92 -32.62 -33.82
N VAL A 447 -7.75 -33.23 -33.61
CA VAL A 447 -6.47 -32.54 -33.58
C VAL A 447 -5.65 -33.09 -34.75
N GLU A 448 -5.56 -32.35 -35.85
CA GLU A 448 -4.94 -32.82 -37.10
C GLU A 448 -3.41 -32.89 -37.00
N HIS A 449 -2.83 -34.10 -36.90
CA HIS A 449 -1.37 -34.28 -36.95
C HIS A 449 -0.93 -35.61 -37.59
N ASP A 450 -0.02 -35.53 -38.56
CA ASP A 450 0.67 -36.68 -39.18
C ASP A 450 1.97 -37.08 -38.43
N GLU A 451 2.49 -36.26 -37.51
CA GLU A 451 3.75 -36.49 -36.78
C GLU A 451 3.62 -36.17 -35.28
N ALA A 452 4.36 -36.90 -34.44
CA ALA A 452 4.35 -36.73 -32.98
C ALA A 452 4.98 -35.38 -32.57
N PRO A 453 4.41 -34.65 -31.59
CA PRO A 453 4.96 -33.37 -31.15
C PRO A 453 6.35 -33.51 -30.52
N GLU A 454 7.26 -32.59 -30.82
CA GLU A 454 8.63 -32.53 -30.25
C GLU A 454 8.67 -31.94 -28.82
N THR A 455 7.59 -31.31 -28.37
CA THR A 455 7.46 -30.64 -27.07
C THR A 455 6.76 -31.52 -26.03
N GLU A 456 6.78 -31.10 -24.77
CA GLU A 456 5.99 -31.74 -23.71
C GLU A 456 4.50 -31.82 -24.10
N PRO A 457 3.79 -32.90 -23.71
CA PRO A 457 2.41 -33.12 -24.11
C PRO A 457 1.50 -32.07 -23.45
N ARG A 458 0.60 -31.49 -24.26
CA ARG A 458 -0.35 -30.44 -23.87
C ARG A 458 -1.75 -30.82 -24.31
N VAL A 459 -2.74 -30.62 -23.45
CA VAL A 459 -4.15 -30.90 -23.78
C VAL A 459 -4.98 -29.62 -23.72
N ALA A 460 -5.89 -29.46 -24.67
CA ALA A 460 -6.86 -28.37 -24.66
C ALA A 460 -8.21 -28.87 -24.14
N ILE A 461 -8.84 -28.11 -23.25
CA ILE A 461 -10.18 -28.45 -22.77
C ILE A 461 -11.06 -27.20 -22.69
N PHE A 462 -12.23 -27.30 -23.29
CA PHE A 462 -13.27 -26.28 -23.20
C PHE A 462 -14.37 -26.75 -22.27
N VAL A 463 -14.42 -26.17 -21.08
CA VAL A 463 -15.54 -26.38 -20.17
C VAL A 463 -16.58 -25.30 -20.47
N THR A 464 -17.76 -25.72 -20.92
CA THR A 464 -18.84 -24.82 -21.32
C THR A 464 -20.16 -25.25 -20.68
N LEU A 465 -20.50 -24.62 -19.57
CA LEU A 465 -21.65 -24.98 -18.75
C LEU A 465 -22.97 -24.39 -19.28
N THR A 466 -23.19 -24.55 -20.59
CA THR A 466 -24.41 -24.20 -21.34
C THR A 466 -24.80 -25.34 -22.27
N SER A 467 -26.09 -25.43 -22.63
CA SER A 467 -26.64 -26.41 -23.58
C SER A 467 -26.30 -26.08 -25.05
N GLU A 468 -26.02 -24.82 -25.36
CA GLU A 468 -25.69 -24.35 -26.72
C GLU A 468 -24.35 -23.59 -26.74
N PRO A 469 -23.22 -24.31 -26.72
CA PRO A 469 -21.91 -23.66 -26.66
C PRO A 469 -21.45 -23.14 -28.02
N ASP A 470 -21.04 -21.87 -28.09
CA ASP A 470 -20.21 -21.37 -29.21
C ASP A 470 -18.78 -21.89 -29.05
N ARG A 471 -18.37 -22.72 -30.02
CA ARG A 471 -17.06 -23.41 -30.02
C ARG A 471 -16.03 -22.71 -30.90
N THR A 472 -16.43 -21.71 -31.67
CA THR A 472 -15.62 -21.08 -32.72
C THR A 472 -14.26 -20.60 -32.16
N ALA A 473 -14.29 -19.89 -31.03
CA ALA A 473 -13.09 -19.36 -30.40
C ALA A 473 -12.16 -20.46 -29.83
N PHE A 474 -12.72 -21.60 -29.41
CA PHE A 474 -11.95 -22.72 -28.89
C PHE A 474 -11.36 -23.60 -30.01
N GLU A 475 -12.13 -23.88 -31.05
CA GLU A 475 -11.62 -24.56 -32.24
C GLU A 475 -10.48 -23.77 -32.87
N ARG A 476 -10.60 -22.44 -32.90
CA ARG A 476 -9.52 -21.53 -33.29
C ARG A 476 -8.28 -21.67 -32.39
N LEU A 477 -8.46 -21.74 -31.07
CA LEU A 477 -7.35 -21.99 -30.15
C LEU A 477 -6.63 -23.31 -30.48
N VAL A 478 -7.38 -24.38 -30.73
CA VAL A 478 -6.81 -25.72 -31.02
C VAL A 478 -6.07 -25.74 -32.37
N THR A 479 -6.58 -25.06 -33.39
CA THR A 479 -6.06 -25.08 -34.77
C THR A 479 -4.96 -24.06 -35.03
N GLU A 480 -5.02 -22.86 -34.44
CA GLU A 480 -4.07 -21.77 -34.67
C GLU A 480 -2.94 -21.69 -33.62
N SER A 481 -2.96 -22.54 -32.58
CA SER A 481 -1.89 -22.53 -31.57
C SER A 481 -0.55 -22.94 -32.18
N ALA A 482 0.48 -22.11 -31.99
CA ALA A 482 1.84 -22.40 -32.43
C ALA A 482 2.38 -23.66 -31.75
N ASP A 483 2.05 -23.82 -30.46
CA ASP A 483 2.35 -25.02 -29.70
C ASP A 483 1.18 -25.98 -29.82
N ARG A 484 1.43 -27.14 -30.44
CA ARG A 484 0.42 -28.12 -30.81
C ARG A 484 -0.16 -28.85 -29.58
N PHE A 485 -1.44 -29.21 -29.63
CA PHE A 485 -2.10 -30.04 -28.62
C PHE A 485 -2.06 -31.52 -29.00
N THR A 486 -1.90 -32.42 -28.02
CA THR A 486 -1.97 -33.88 -28.22
C THR A 486 -3.40 -34.40 -28.17
N ALA A 487 -4.28 -33.73 -27.42
CA ALA A 487 -5.69 -34.06 -27.35
C ALA A 487 -6.50 -32.80 -27.03
N ALA A 488 -7.75 -32.77 -27.49
CA ALA A 488 -8.68 -31.69 -27.20
C ALA A 488 -10.09 -32.23 -26.91
N GLU A 489 -10.75 -31.68 -25.89
CA GLU A 489 -12.13 -32.05 -25.52
C GLU A 489 -12.99 -30.82 -25.24
N VAL A 490 -14.29 -30.94 -25.52
CA VAL A 490 -15.33 -30.04 -25.05
C VAL A 490 -16.16 -30.77 -23.99
N VAL A 491 -16.25 -30.18 -22.81
CA VAL A 491 -17.13 -30.62 -21.72
C VAL A 491 -18.29 -29.64 -21.64
N SER A 492 -19.47 -30.08 -22.07
CA SER A 492 -20.70 -29.29 -22.04
C SER A 492 -21.74 -29.89 -21.09
N VAL A 493 -22.87 -29.21 -20.93
CA VAL A 493 -24.01 -29.73 -20.17
C VAL A 493 -25.17 -30.03 -21.11
N ALA A 494 -25.87 -31.14 -20.86
CA ALA A 494 -27.15 -31.47 -21.46
C ALA A 494 -28.24 -31.44 -20.38
N GLY A 495 -29.44 -30.96 -20.75
CA GLY A 495 -30.58 -30.84 -19.84
C GLY A 495 -31.14 -29.41 -19.79
N SER A 496 -31.42 -28.92 -18.58
CA SER A 496 -31.93 -27.56 -18.33
C SER A 496 -30.99 -26.47 -18.87
N GLU A 497 -31.56 -25.40 -19.44
CA GLU A 497 -30.80 -24.22 -19.89
C GLU A 497 -30.01 -23.54 -18.75
N ARG A 498 -30.42 -23.75 -17.50
CA ARG A 498 -29.74 -23.23 -16.30
C ARG A 498 -29.45 -24.37 -15.33
N ILE A 499 -28.21 -24.43 -14.88
CA ILE A 499 -27.79 -25.33 -13.81
C ILE A 499 -28.47 -24.92 -12.51
N ASP A 500 -29.11 -25.90 -11.85
CA ASP A 500 -29.61 -25.73 -10.49
C ASP A 500 -28.40 -25.66 -9.51
N PRO A 501 -28.29 -24.62 -8.66
CA PRO A 501 -27.20 -24.48 -7.70
C PRO A 501 -26.98 -25.70 -6.78
N ARG A 502 -28.01 -26.52 -6.56
CA ARG A 502 -27.91 -27.77 -5.78
C ARG A 502 -27.08 -28.85 -6.48
N GLU A 503 -26.98 -28.81 -7.80
CA GLU A 503 -26.15 -29.75 -8.59
C GLU A 503 -24.66 -29.36 -8.61
N ALA A 504 -24.30 -28.20 -8.04
CA ALA A 504 -22.97 -27.59 -8.16
C ALA A 504 -21.84 -28.53 -7.72
N ALA A 505 -21.97 -29.17 -6.56
CA ALA A 505 -20.94 -30.06 -6.00
C ALA A 505 -20.64 -31.25 -6.92
N ARG A 506 -21.69 -31.92 -7.40
CA ARG A 506 -21.54 -33.08 -8.29
C ARG A 506 -20.95 -32.65 -9.62
N LEU A 507 -21.47 -31.58 -10.21
CA LEU A 507 -21.01 -31.09 -11.52
C LEU A 507 -19.57 -30.59 -11.46
N SER A 508 -19.18 -29.85 -10.42
CA SER A 508 -17.80 -29.34 -10.30
C SER A 508 -16.79 -30.47 -10.15
N ALA A 509 -17.12 -31.48 -9.33
CA ALA A 509 -16.28 -32.66 -9.16
C ALA A 509 -16.17 -33.48 -10.46
N ALA A 510 -17.28 -33.66 -11.18
CA ALA A 510 -17.30 -34.41 -12.44
C ALA A 510 -16.52 -33.69 -13.56
N VAL A 511 -16.67 -32.37 -13.70
CA VAL A 511 -15.87 -31.54 -14.63
C VAL A 511 -14.38 -31.68 -14.31
N ALA A 512 -13.99 -31.48 -13.04
CA ALA A 512 -12.60 -31.58 -12.63
C ALA A 512 -12.03 -33.00 -12.84
N GLN A 513 -12.84 -34.04 -12.61
CA GLN A 513 -12.43 -35.42 -12.88
C GLN A 513 -12.18 -35.63 -14.37
N GLN A 514 -12.99 -35.06 -15.26
CA GLN A 514 -12.77 -35.18 -16.70
C GLN A 514 -11.48 -34.45 -17.13
N ILE A 515 -11.23 -33.24 -16.64
CA ILE A 515 -9.98 -32.52 -16.89
C ILE A 515 -8.76 -33.37 -16.47
N LYS A 516 -8.81 -33.95 -15.26
CA LYS A 516 -7.75 -34.84 -14.76
C LYS A 516 -7.56 -36.09 -15.62
N ARG A 517 -8.66 -36.70 -16.09
CA ARG A 517 -8.61 -37.88 -16.97
C ARG A 517 -7.94 -37.56 -18.30
N LEU A 518 -8.31 -36.44 -18.94
CA LEU A 518 -7.72 -36.02 -20.20
C LEU A 518 -6.21 -35.83 -20.06
N SER A 519 -5.78 -35.03 -19.08
CA SER A 519 -4.36 -34.82 -18.77
C SER A 519 -3.63 -36.15 -18.49
N ALA A 520 -4.20 -37.01 -17.65
CA ALA A 520 -3.60 -38.31 -17.31
C ALA A 520 -3.47 -39.25 -18.52
N SER A 521 -4.42 -39.24 -19.46
CA SER A 521 -4.35 -40.05 -20.68
C SER A 521 -3.19 -39.66 -21.59
N GLN A 522 -2.70 -38.43 -21.45
CA GLN A 522 -1.56 -37.87 -22.18
C GLN A 522 -0.31 -37.73 -21.30
N GLY A 523 -0.15 -38.58 -20.28
CA GLY A 523 1.07 -38.60 -19.47
C GLY A 523 1.18 -37.47 -18.44
N ARG A 524 0.05 -36.96 -17.94
CA ARG A 524 -0.04 -35.76 -17.08
C ARG A 524 0.36 -34.48 -17.81
N ALA A 525 -0.15 -34.36 -19.03
CA ALA A 525 0.01 -33.18 -19.87
C ALA A 525 -0.45 -31.89 -19.18
N GLU A 526 0.22 -30.78 -19.50
CA GLU A 526 -0.24 -29.44 -19.13
C GLU A 526 -1.63 -29.18 -19.72
N VAL A 527 -2.51 -28.59 -18.92
CA VAL A 527 -3.91 -28.35 -19.29
C VAL A 527 -4.10 -26.92 -19.76
N HIS A 528 -4.65 -26.74 -20.96
CA HIS A 528 -5.11 -25.45 -21.48
C HIS A 528 -6.61 -25.35 -21.34
N LEU A 529 -7.05 -24.63 -20.30
CA LEU A 529 -8.44 -24.55 -19.89
C LEU A 529 -9.09 -23.26 -20.40
N ALA A 530 -10.00 -23.40 -21.36
CA ALA A 530 -11.01 -22.40 -21.67
C ALA A 530 -12.26 -22.69 -20.81
N PHE A 531 -12.70 -21.73 -20.01
CA PHE A 531 -13.87 -21.88 -19.14
C PHE A 531 -14.97 -20.89 -19.52
N HIS A 532 -16.18 -21.41 -19.72
CA HIS A 532 -17.39 -20.66 -19.97
C HIS A 532 -18.50 -21.19 -19.07
N GLY A 533 -19.06 -20.32 -18.23
CA GLY A 533 -20.11 -20.70 -17.30
C GLY A 533 -20.23 -19.76 -16.11
N PRO A 534 -21.02 -20.13 -15.10
CA PRO A 534 -21.16 -19.34 -13.88
C PRO A 534 -19.83 -19.18 -13.15
N TYR A 535 -19.56 -17.96 -12.64
CA TYR A 535 -18.41 -17.66 -11.78
C TYR A 535 -18.31 -18.58 -10.56
N THR A 536 -19.47 -18.95 -10.00
CA THR A 536 -19.58 -19.88 -8.87
C THR A 536 -18.96 -21.24 -9.19
N MET A 537 -19.23 -21.76 -10.40
CA MET A 537 -18.65 -23.02 -10.87
C MET A 537 -17.16 -22.91 -11.16
N ALA A 538 -16.67 -21.76 -11.63
CA ALA A 538 -15.23 -21.55 -11.83
C ALA A 538 -14.44 -21.72 -10.52
N ILE A 539 -14.94 -21.16 -9.42
CA ILE A 539 -14.35 -21.36 -8.09
C ILE A 539 -14.41 -22.84 -7.69
N LEU A 540 -15.60 -23.46 -7.75
CA LEU A 540 -15.78 -24.84 -7.30
C LEU A 540 -14.94 -25.84 -8.10
N VAL A 541 -14.83 -25.67 -9.42
CA VAL A 541 -13.96 -26.48 -10.27
C VAL A 541 -12.49 -26.24 -9.90
N GLY A 542 -12.07 -24.99 -9.73
CA GLY A 542 -10.69 -24.63 -9.36
C GLY A 542 -10.20 -25.33 -8.09
N ARG A 543 -11.09 -25.51 -7.09
CA ARG A 543 -10.78 -26.23 -5.83
C ARG A 543 -10.32 -27.67 -6.04
N HIS A 544 -10.71 -28.28 -7.15
CA HIS A 544 -10.36 -29.65 -7.48
C HIS A 544 -9.16 -29.76 -8.43
N LEU A 545 -8.63 -28.65 -8.98
CA LEU A 545 -7.51 -28.68 -9.93
C LEU A 545 -6.12 -28.66 -9.27
N ASN A 546 -6.06 -28.94 -7.97
CA ASN A 546 -4.86 -28.80 -7.13
C ASN A 546 -3.72 -29.81 -7.39
N THR A 547 -3.73 -30.48 -8.53
CA THR A 547 -2.75 -31.51 -8.91
C THR A 547 -2.32 -31.37 -10.36
N LEU A 548 -2.70 -30.28 -11.02
CA LEU A 548 -2.50 -30.06 -12.45
C LEU A 548 -1.86 -28.70 -12.67
N GLN A 549 -0.88 -28.65 -13.57
CA GLN A 549 -0.46 -27.41 -14.20
C GLN A 549 -1.51 -27.03 -15.25
N THR A 550 -2.11 -25.85 -15.09
CA THR A 550 -3.25 -25.39 -15.90
C THR A 550 -3.03 -23.96 -16.39
N VAL A 551 -2.88 -23.79 -17.70
CA VAL A 551 -2.96 -22.49 -18.36
C VAL A 551 -4.42 -22.11 -18.53
N VAL A 552 -4.84 -21.01 -17.91
CA VAL A 552 -6.23 -20.54 -17.92
C VAL A 552 -6.41 -19.43 -18.94
N TYR A 553 -7.49 -19.53 -19.71
CA TYR A 553 -7.82 -18.59 -20.77
C TYR A 553 -9.06 -17.75 -20.43
N GLU A 554 -9.07 -16.51 -20.89
CA GLU A 554 -10.22 -15.61 -20.87
C GLU A 554 -10.72 -15.33 -22.29
N TRP A 555 -12.03 -15.11 -22.42
CA TRP A 555 -12.66 -14.87 -23.72
C TRP A 555 -12.55 -13.40 -24.15
N ASP A 556 -11.82 -13.17 -25.25
CA ASP A 556 -11.66 -11.87 -25.88
C ASP A 556 -12.38 -11.77 -27.24
N GLY A 557 -13.58 -11.21 -27.20
CA GLY A 557 -14.48 -10.91 -28.30
C GLY A 557 -14.16 -9.65 -29.10
N ASN A 558 -13.24 -8.79 -28.68
CA ASN A 558 -12.86 -7.57 -29.42
C ASN A 558 -11.50 -7.71 -30.12
N ALA A 559 -10.94 -8.90 -30.12
CA ALA A 559 -9.61 -9.11 -30.64
C ALA A 559 -9.58 -8.87 -32.17
N ASN A 560 -8.52 -8.22 -32.68
CA ASN A 560 -8.35 -7.99 -34.11
C ASN A 560 -8.40 -9.35 -34.86
N GLY A 561 -9.44 -9.57 -35.66
CA GLY A 561 -9.68 -10.86 -36.33
C GLY A 561 -10.75 -11.75 -35.70
N GLY A 562 -11.55 -11.25 -34.74
CA GLY A 562 -12.73 -11.94 -34.18
C GLY A 562 -12.49 -12.56 -32.79
N PRO A 563 -13.55 -13.13 -32.17
CA PRO A 563 -13.48 -13.72 -30.84
C PRO A 563 -12.41 -14.81 -30.70
N ARG A 564 -11.64 -14.74 -29.62
CA ARG A 564 -10.58 -15.72 -29.31
C ARG A 564 -10.43 -15.92 -27.80
N TYR A 565 -9.80 -17.02 -27.40
CA TYR A 565 -9.32 -17.22 -26.03
C TYR A 565 -7.89 -16.70 -25.88
N LYS A 566 -7.64 -15.84 -24.89
CA LYS A 566 -6.29 -15.34 -24.54
C LYS A 566 -5.83 -15.99 -23.24
N PRO A 567 -4.63 -16.59 -23.18
CA PRO A 567 -4.09 -17.13 -21.94
C PRO A 567 -3.80 -15.97 -20.98
N VAL A 568 -4.17 -16.09 -19.69
CA VAL A 568 -4.00 -15.01 -18.71
C VAL A 568 -3.15 -15.38 -17.51
N ILE A 569 -3.25 -16.62 -17.01
CA ILE A 569 -2.47 -17.12 -15.87
C ILE A 569 -2.13 -18.60 -16.05
N THR A 570 -1.03 -19.03 -15.45
CA THR A 570 -0.72 -20.44 -15.23
C THR A 570 -0.95 -20.77 -13.76
N LEU A 571 -1.73 -21.82 -13.51
CA LEU A 571 -1.98 -22.38 -12.19
C LEU A 571 -1.14 -23.64 -11.99
N ASP A 572 -0.34 -23.70 -10.93
CA ASP A 572 0.30 -24.93 -10.46
C ASP A 572 0.10 -25.05 -8.94
N PRO A 573 -1.08 -25.53 -8.50
CA PRO A 573 -1.40 -25.55 -7.09
C PRO A 573 -0.66 -26.71 -6.44
N GLY A 574 0.40 -26.39 -5.72
CA GLY A 574 1.35 -27.37 -5.16
C GLY A 574 2.72 -26.76 -4.87
N VAL A 575 3.03 -25.63 -5.50
CA VAL A 575 4.25 -24.87 -5.22
C VAL A 575 4.12 -23.99 -3.97
N THR A 576 5.24 -23.77 -3.29
CA THR A 576 5.33 -23.02 -2.03
C THR A 576 4.90 -21.55 -2.13
N HIS A 577 4.87 -20.99 -3.34
CA HIS A 577 4.62 -19.56 -3.59
C HIS A 577 3.18 -19.24 -3.98
N GLY A 578 2.25 -20.20 -3.89
CA GLY A 578 0.84 -20.02 -4.25
C GLY A 578 0.47 -20.67 -5.56
N PRO A 579 -0.83 -20.67 -5.90
CA PRO A 579 -1.32 -21.40 -7.06
C PRO A 579 -0.97 -20.72 -8.40
N ILE A 580 -0.73 -19.40 -8.46
CA ILE A 580 -0.39 -18.71 -9.71
C ILE A 580 1.14 -18.72 -9.88
N THR A 581 1.65 -19.41 -10.90
CA THR A 581 3.09 -19.41 -11.22
C THR A 581 3.47 -18.33 -12.22
N ASP A 582 2.57 -18.03 -13.16
CA ASP A 582 2.83 -17.10 -14.26
C ASP A 582 1.61 -16.25 -14.54
N VAL A 583 1.86 -14.98 -14.90
CA VAL A 583 0.87 -14.03 -15.41
C VAL A 583 1.25 -13.74 -16.87
N LEU A 584 0.34 -14.01 -17.80
CA LEU A 584 0.64 -14.14 -19.23
C LEU A 584 0.09 -12.99 -20.10
N ALA A 585 -0.82 -12.17 -19.57
CA ALA A 585 -1.63 -11.23 -20.36
C ALA A 585 -1.71 -9.84 -19.78
#